data_AF-A0A8T3V590-F1
#
_entry.id   AF-A0A8T3V590-F1
#
_cell.length_a   1.000
_cell.length_b   1.000
_cell.length_c   1.000
_cell.angle_alpha   90.00
_cell.angle_beta   90.00
_cell.angle_gamma   90.00
#
_symmetry.space_group_name_H-M   'P 1'
#
loop_
_entity.id
_entity.type
_entity.pdbx_description
1 polymer ?
#
loop_
_entity_poly.entity_id
_entity_poly.type
_entity_poly.pdbx_seq_one_letter_code
_entity_poly.pdbx_strand_id
1 'polypeptide(L)' 'MKLSARNQLEGKITNVEKGAVMANVKIEISEPGVITAVITKESAEKLG' A
#
# COMPACT_ATOMS: atom_id res chain seq x y z
N MET A 1 4.53 15.13 -6.18
CA MET A 1 3.06 15.27 -6.34
C MET A 1 2.47 15.84 -5.06
N LYS A 2 1.54 16.79 -5.14
CA LYS A 2 0.86 17.34 -3.95
C LYS A 2 -0.42 16.55 -3.71
N LEU A 3 -0.38 15.56 -2.82
CA LEU A 3 -1.57 14.84 -2.39
C LEU A 3 -2.36 15.70 -1.39
N SER A 4 -3.68 15.77 -1.56
CA SER A 4 -4.59 16.49 -0.66
C SER A 4 -4.81 15.76 0.67
N ALA A 5 -4.45 14.47 0.72
CA ALA A 5 -4.51 13.67 1.93
C ALA A 5 -3.58 14.25 3.00
N ARG A 6 -4.16 14.53 4.17
CA ARG A 6 -3.44 15.06 5.34
C ARG A 6 -2.46 14.03 5.92
N ASN A 7 -2.82 12.75 5.86
CA ASN A 7 -2.00 11.66 6.40
C ASN A 7 -1.15 11.07 5.29
N GLN A 8 0.14 11.40 5.30
CA GLN A 8 1.15 10.82 4.42
C GLN A 8 2.13 10.09 5.33
N LEU A 9 1.98 8.77 5.36
CA LEU A 9 2.76 7.90 6.23
C LEU A 9 3.85 7.28 5.37
N GLU A 10 5.11 7.56 5.72
CA GLU A 10 6.25 6.90 5.09
C GLU A 10 6.36 5.47 5.62
N GLY A 11 6.40 4.52 4.70
CA GLY A 11 6.47 3.11 5.05
C GLY A 11 7.05 2.29 3.91
N LYS A 12 7.56 1.11 4.27
CA LYS A 12 8.13 0.14 3.35
C LYS A 12 7.09 -0.94 3.05
N ILE A 13 6.89 -1.23 1.78
CA ILE A 13 6.04 -2.36 1.37
C ILE A 13 6.74 -3.66 1.77
N THR A 14 6.12 -4.43 2.64
CA THR A 14 6.64 -5.72 3.12
C THR A 14 6.02 -6.90 2.42
N ASN A 15 4.75 -6.79 2.00
CA ASN A 15 4.07 -7.84 1.25
C ASN A 15 3.02 -7.27 0.29
N VAL A 16 2.81 -7.94 -0.84
CA VAL A 16 1.76 -7.64 -1.83
C VAL A 16 1.08 -8.93 -2.24
N GLU A 17 -0.15 -9.14 -1.76
CA GLU A 17 -0.98 -10.28 -2.15
C GLU A 17 -1.93 -9.83 -3.27
N LYS A 18 -1.64 -10.27 -4.50
CA LYS A 18 -2.45 -9.94 -5.68
C LYS A 18 -3.56 -10.98 -5.82
N GLY A 19 -4.81 -10.56 -5.64
CA GLY A 19 -5.99 -11.36 -5.98
C GLY A 19 -6.40 -11.18 -7.45
N ALA A 20 -7.55 -11.74 -7.81
CA ALA A 20 -8.07 -11.66 -9.18
C ALA A 20 -8.46 -10.23 -9.60
N VAL A 21 -8.98 -9.43 -8.66
CA VAL A 21 -9.51 -8.07 -8.90
C VAL A 21 -8.89 -7.04 -7.96
N MET A 22 -8.71 -7.40 -6.69
CA MET A 22 -8.09 -6.56 -5.66
C MET A 22 -6.72 -7.12 -5.26
N ALA A 23 -5.90 -6.27 -4.65
CA ALA A 23 -4.62 -6.62 -4.08
C ALA A 23 -4.50 -6.05 -2.66
N ASN A 24 -4.02 -6.87 -1.74
CA ASN A 24 -3.71 -6.46 -0.38
C ASN A 24 -2.22 -6.10 -0.29
N VAL A 25 -1.92 -4.90 0.16
CA VAL A 25 -0.55 -4.40 0.33
C VAL A 25 -0.32 -4.19 1.81
N LYS A 26 0.70 -4.85 2.36
CA LYS A 26 1.19 -4.61 3.72
C LYS A 26 2.34 -3.62 3.66
N ILE A 27 2.18 -2.54 4.41
CA ILE A 27 3.12 -1.44 4.49
C ILE A 27 3.56 -1.35 5.95
N GLU A 28 4.83 -1.60 6.20
CA GLU A 28 5.46 -1.38 7.49
C GLU A 28 5.81 0.10 7.61
N ILE A 29 5.26 0.76 8.63
CA ILE A 29 5.59 2.15 8.96
C ILE A 29 6.49 2.18 10.20
N SER A 30 7.28 3.25 10.34
CA SER A 30 8.19 3.41 11.47
C SER A 30 7.42 3.54 12.79
N GLU A 31 7.70 2.61 13.73
CA GLU A 31 7.11 2.44 15.07
C GLU A 31 5.61 2.07 15.14
N PRO A 32 5.28 1.10 16.00
CA PRO A 32 4.96 -0.29 15.64
C PRO A 32 3.60 -0.38 14.92
N GLY A 33 3.60 -0.20 13.60
CA GLY A 33 2.39 -0.28 12.80
C GLY A 33 2.63 -1.01 11.49
N VAL A 34 1.78 -2.01 11.21
CA VAL A 34 1.62 -2.54 9.85
C VAL A 34 0.29 -2.02 9.33
N ILE A 35 0.35 -1.22 8.28
CA ILE A 35 -0.84 -0.77 7.55
C ILE A 35 -1.16 -1.80 6.49
N THR A 36 -2.41 -2.27 6.48
CA THR A 36 -2.92 -3.08 5.37
C THR A 36 -3.78 -2.20 4.49
N ALA A 37 -3.38 -2.03 3.23
CA ALA A 37 -4.13 -1.31 2.22
C ALA A 37 -4.71 -2.30 1.21
N VAL A 38 -5.95 -2.05 0.75
CA VAL A 38 -6.57 -2.80 -0.34
C VAL A 38 -6.67 -1.87 -1.54
N ILE A 39 -6.06 -2.27 -2.64
CA ILE A 39 -6.06 -1.52 -3.91
C ILE A 39 -6.53 -2.43 -5.04
N THR A 40 -6.78 -1.86 -6.22
CA THR A 40 -7.09 -2.65 -7.40
C THR A 40 -5.84 -3.40 -7.89
N LYS A 41 -6.05 -4.55 -8.53
CA LYS A 41 -4.97 -5.35 -9.12
C LYS A 41 -4.12 -4.51 -10.08
N GLU A 42 -4.75 -3.69 -10.93
CA GLU A 42 -4.05 -2.84 -11.90
C GLU A 42 -3.10 -1.84 -11.20
N SER A 43 -3.52 -1.24 -10.09
CA SER A 43 -2.65 -0.35 -9.30
C SER A 43 -1.48 -1.11 -8.68
N ALA A 44 -1.69 -2.34 -8.22
CA ALA A 44 -0.63 -3.20 -7.69
C ALA A 44 0.35 -3.71 -8.76
N GLU A 45 -0.07 -3.79 -10.02
CA GLU A 45 0.80 -4.12 -11.16
C GLU A 45 1.66 -2.93 -11.59
N LYS A 46 1.14 -1.70 -11.48
CA LYS A 46 1.88 -0.45 -11.76
C LYS A 46 2.92 -0.08 -10.70
N LEU A 47 2.92 -0.75 -9.55
CA LEU A 47 3.91 -0.56 -8.48
C LEU A 47 5.26 -1.27 -8.76
N GLY A 48 5.35 -2.04 -9.84
CA GLY A 48 6.56 -2.75 -10.28
C GLY A 48 7.47 -1.92 -11.18
#